data_AF-A0A1H2QD84-F1
#
_entry.id   AF-A0A1H2QD84-F1
#
_cell.length_a   1.000
_cell.length_b   1.000
_cell.length_c   1.000
_cell.angle_alpha   90.00
_cell.angle_beta   90.00
_cell.angle_gamma   90.00
#
_symmetry.space_group_name_H-M   'P 1'
#
loop_
_entity.id
_entity.type
_entity.pdbx_description
1 polymer ?
#
loop_
_entity_poly.entity_id
_entity_poly.type
_entity_poly.pdbx_seq_one_letter_code
_entity_poly.pdbx_strand_id
1 'polypeptide(L)'
;MFKISIKRVIIWFAFLGCVIAAFSSLGHLPIEDIYNAKVAAAMSTMDVTLFKTSIFLFFILIGLGLFLELDYFKIKSKIPLLGSKKTLPHVGGWIVIVIVASLLMYAPMHFASDNYKNAIKQYNQEELTKARK
;
A
#
# COMPACT_ATOMS: atom_id res chain seq x y z
N MET A 1 -27.09 -21.88 -10.18
CA MET A 1 -26.80 -21.54 -8.77
C MET A 1 -25.29 -21.34 -8.63
N PHE A 2 -24.80 -20.10 -8.52
CA PHE A 2 -23.36 -19.81 -8.42
C PHE A 2 -22.84 -20.28 -7.05
N LYS A 3 -22.12 -21.39 -7.01
CA LYS A 3 -21.45 -21.87 -5.79
C LYS A 3 -20.17 -21.06 -5.60
N ILE A 4 -20.27 -19.92 -4.91
CA ILE A 4 -19.11 -19.10 -4.56
C ILE A 4 -18.31 -19.85 -3.48
N SER A 5 -17.01 -20.05 -3.69
CA SER A 5 -16.14 -20.68 -2.70
C SER A 5 -15.80 -19.70 -1.58
N ILE A 6 -15.66 -20.19 -0.33
CA ILE A 6 -15.26 -19.39 0.83
C ILE A 6 -13.97 -18.61 0.56
N LYS A 7 -13.00 -19.23 -0.11
CA LYS A 7 -11.74 -18.57 -0.52
C LYS A 7 -12.00 -17.32 -1.37
N ARG A 8 -12.90 -17.42 -2.35
CA ARG A 8 -13.27 -16.31 -3.22
C ARG A 8 -13.98 -15.20 -2.45
N VAL A 9 -14.81 -15.54 -1.47
CA VAL A 9 -15.46 -14.56 -0.58
C VAL A 9 -14.42 -13.78 0.23
N ILE A 10 -13.43 -14.47 0.82
CA ILE A 10 -12.36 -13.84 1.60
C ILE A 10 -11.56 -12.85 0.73
N ILE A 11 -11.19 -13.25 -0.49
CA ILE A 11 -10.45 -12.38 -1.40
C ILE A 11 -11.28 -11.16 -1.82
N TRP A 12 -12.59 -11.32 -2.03
CA TRP A 12 -13.48 -10.19 -2.31
C TRP A 12 -13.54 -9.19 -1.15
N PHE A 13 -13.63 -9.66 0.09
CA PHE A 13 -13.60 -8.78 1.25
C PHE A 13 -12.25 -8.08 1.41
N ALA A 14 -11.13 -8.80 1.21
CA ALA A 14 -9.81 -8.19 1.22
C ALA A 14 -9.66 -7.13 0.12
N PHE A 15 -10.13 -7.42 -1.09
CA PHE A 15 -10.13 -6.47 -2.20
C PHE A 15 -10.95 -5.22 -1.87
N LEU A 16 -12.17 -5.39 -1.36
CA LEU A 16 -13.02 -4.28 -0.95
C LEU A 16 -12.36 -3.46 0.17
N GLY A 17 -11.71 -4.12 1.12
CA GLY A 17 -10.92 -3.48 2.17
C GLY A 17 -9.80 -2.61 1.60
N CYS A 18 -9.06 -3.09 0.58
CA CYS A 18 -8.05 -2.29 -0.11
C CYS A 18 -8.66 -1.08 -0.83
N VAL A 19 -9.81 -1.24 -1.50
CA VAL A 19 -10.51 -0.13 -2.16
C VAL A 19 -10.93 0.93 -1.15
N ILE A 20 -11.57 0.52 -0.04
CA ILE A 20 -11.97 1.44 1.03
C ILE A 20 -10.75 2.16 1.59
N ALA A 21 -9.69 1.42 1.96
CA ALA A 21 -8.47 2.00 2.50
C ALA A 21 -7.80 3.00 1.54
N ALA A 22 -7.76 2.69 0.25
CA ALA A 22 -7.25 3.60 -0.78
C ALA A 22 -8.05 4.92 -0.78
N PHE A 23 -9.37 4.87 -0.92
CA PHE A 23 -10.16 6.10 -0.98
C PHE A 23 -10.18 6.85 0.36
N SER A 24 -10.17 6.13 1.49
CA SER A 24 -10.04 6.74 2.82
C SER A 24 -8.71 7.50 2.98
N SER A 25 -7.62 7.03 2.36
CA SER A 25 -6.33 7.72 2.42
C SER A 25 -6.30 9.05 1.66
N LEU A 26 -7.27 9.31 0.78
CA LEU A 26 -7.41 10.62 0.13
C LEU A 26 -8.17 11.63 1.02
N GLY A 27 -8.95 11.14 1.98
CA GLY A 27 -9.72 11.92 2.93
C GLY A 27 -8.87 12.56 4.04
N HIS A 28 -9.45 12.72 5.22
CA HIS A 28 -8.72 13.24 6.38
C HIS A 28 -7.84 12.13 6.98
N LEU A 29 -6.53 12.27 6.84
CA LEU A 29 -5.55 11.41 7.51
C LEU A 29 -4.99 12.20 8.69
N PRO A 30 -5.08 11.68 9.92
CA PRO A 30 -4.50 12.34 11.08
C PRO A 30 -2.98 12.12 11.07
N ILE A 31 -2.25 12.96 10.34
CA ILE A 31 -0.80 12.85 10.17
C ILE A 31 -0.07 12.92 11.53
N GLU A 32 -0.63 13.68 12.46
CA GLU A 32 -0.12 13.80 13.83
C GLU A 32 -0.16 12.48 14.60
N ASP A 33 -1.18 11.64 14.36
CA ASP A 33 -1.30 10.31 14.96
C ASP A 33 -0.34 9.29 14.32
N ILE A 34 0.04 9.52 13.06
CA ILE A 34 0.94 8.63 12.30
C ILE A 34 2.41 8.88 12.66
N TYR A 35 2.79 10.15 12.81
CA TYR A 35 4.15 10.56 13.15
C TYR A 35 4.16 11.31 14.48
N ASN A 36 4.05 12.63 14.42
CA ASN A 36 3.85 13.53 15.55
C ASN A 36 3.51 14.94 15.01
N ALA A 37 3.20 15.87 15.92
CA ALA A 37 2.92 17.26 15.57
C ALA A 37 4.08 17.98 14.83
N LYS A 38 5.34 17.62 15.11
CA LYS A 38 6.51 18.26 14.45
C LYS A 38 6.57 17.90 12.96
N VAL A 39 6.34 16.63 12.62
CA VAL A 39 6.32 16.17 11.22
C VAL A 39 5.12 16.77 10.50
N ALA A 40 3.94 16.76 11.13
CA ALA A 40 2.74 17.36 10.54
C ALA A 40 2.92 18.85 10.23
N ALA A 41 3.50 19.62 11.15
CA ALA A 41 3.78 21.05 10.95
C ALA A 41 4.82 21.33 9.86
N ALA A 42 5.72 20.38 9.56
CA ALA A 42 6.73 20.51 8.52
C ALA A 42 6.19 20.19 7.11
N MET A 43 4.99 19.64 6.99
CA MET A 43 4.39 19.27 5.70
C MET A 43 3.71 20.47 5.03
N SER A 44 4.10 20.76 3.80
CA SER A 44 3.33 21.62 2.93
C SER A 44 2.06 20.90 2.43
N THR A 45 1.11 21.65 1.85
CA THR A 45 -0.07 21.07 1.17
C THR A 45 0.32 20.07 0.09
N MET A 46 1.44 20.33 -0.62
CA MET A 46 1.99 19.41 -1.61
C MET A 46 2.50 18.13 -0.95
N ASP A 47 3.25 18.23 0.16
CA ASP A 47 3.75 17.07 0.89
C ASP A 47 2.62 16.17 1.41
N VAL A 48 1.56 16.79 1.93
CA VAL A 48 0.33 16.09 2.34
C VAL A 48 -0.27 15.34 1.16
N THR A 49 -0.39 15.99 0.00
CA THR A 49 -0.96 15.38 -1.21
C THR A 49 -0.12 14.21 -1.70
N LEU A 50 1.21 14.37 -1.75
CA LEU A 50 2.14 13.30 -2.11
C LEU A 50 2.04 12.12 -1.13
N PHE A 51 1.94 12.39 0.17
CA PHE A 51 1.82 11.35 1.20
C PHE A 51 0.53 10.54 1.07
N LYS A 52 -0.60 11.24 0.88
CA LYS A 52 -1.89 10.60 0.58
C LYS A 52 -1.84 9.75 -0.70
N THR A 53 -1.16 10.26 -1.73
CA THR A 53 -1.01 9.59 -3.02
C THR A 53 -0.17 8.33 -2.90
N SER A 54 0.93 8.36 -2.12
CA SER A 54 1.74 7.19 -1.81
C SER A 54 0.91 6.06 -1.20
N ILE A 55 0.11 6.37 -0.17
CA ILE A 55 -0.74 5.38 0.51
C ILE A 55 -1.83 4.86 -0.45
N PHE A 56 -2.45 5.76 -1.22
CA PHE A 56 -3.45 5.40 -2.22
C PHE A 56 -2.89 4.40 -3.24
N LEU A 57 -1.73 4.69 -3.82
CA LEU A 57 -1.06 3.83 -4.81
C LEU A 57 -0.75 2.45 -4.23
N PHE A 58 -0.26 2.38 -2.99
CA PHE A 58 0.00 1.11 -2.32
C PHE A 58 -1.25 0.24 -2.27
N PHE A 59 -2.36 0.76 -1.73
CA PHE A 59 -3.58 -0.01 -1.58
C PHE A 59 -4.22 -0.38 -2.93
N ILE A 60 -4.17 0.49 -3.93
CA ILE A 60 -4.66 0.17 -5.28
C ILE A 60 -3.85 -0.97 -5.89
N LEU A 61 -2.53 -0.97 -5.78
CA LEU A 61 -1.70 -2.03 -6.37
C LEU A 61 -1.90 -3.38 -5.69
N ILE A 62 -2.01 -3.39 -4.36
CA ILE A 62 -2.38 -4.61 -3.62
C ILE A 62 -3.79 -5.07 -3.98
N GLY A 63 -4.74 -4.14 -4.10
CA GLY A 63 -6.12 -4.39 -4.54
C GLY A 63 -6.16 -5.01 -5.95
N LEU A 64 -5.39 -4.49 -6.89
CA LEU A 64 -5.26 -5.06 -8.23
C LEU A 64 -4.70 -6.50 -8.18
N GLY A 65 -3.70 -6.76 -7.34
CA GLY A 65 -3.21 -8.12 -7.09
C GLY A 65 -4.31 -9.08 -6.62
N LEU A 66 -5.12 -8.64 -5.64
CA LEU A 66 -6.26 -9.41 -5.12
C LEU A 66 -7.35 -9.60 -6.20
N PHE A 67 -7.58 -8.58 -7.02
CA PHE A 67 -8.52 -8.67 -8.14
C PHE A 67 -8.08 -9.70 -9.20
N LEU A 68 -6.78 -9.75 -9.51
CA LEU A 68 -6.22 -10.79 -10.37
C LEU A 68 -6.38 -12.18 -9.76
N GLU A 69 -6.29 -12.29 -8.42
CA GLU A 69 -6.47 -13.54 -7.70
C GLU A 69 -7.90 -14.08 -7.75
N LEU A 70 -8.89 -13.19 -7.81
CA LEU A 70 -10.30 -13.56 -8.04
C LEU A 70 -10.53 -14.22 -9.40
N ASP A 71 -9.63 -13.96 -10.35
CA ASP A 71 -9.64 -14.49 -11.71
C ASP A 71 -11.01 -14.34 -12.42
N TYR A 72 -11.71 -13.23 -12.15
CA TYR A 72 -13.08 -13.00 -12.65
C TYR A 72 -13.15 -13.05 -14.19
N PHE A 73 -12.12 -12.53 -14.86
CA PHE A 73 -12.00 -12.50 -16.32
C PHE A 73 -11.16 -13.64 -16.91
N LYS A 74 -10.77 -14.65 -16.11
CA LYS A 74 -9.86 -15.74 -16.53
C LYS A 74 -8.48 -15.27 -17.01
N ILE A 75 -8.06 -14.08 -16.58
CA ILE A 75 -6.79 -13.44 -16.99
C ILE A 75 -5.61 -14.01 -16.20
N LYS A 76 -5.82 -14.56 -15.01
CA LYS A 76 -4.76 -15.11 -14.15
C LYS A 76 -3.93 -16.16 -14.89
N SER A 77 -4.58 -17.00 -15.69
CA SER A 77 -3.93 -18.04 -16.53
C SER A 77 -2.93 -17.49 -17.56
N LYS A 78 -3.06 -16.20 -17.93
CA LYS A 78 -2.18 -15.53 -18.89
C LYS A 78 -0.97 -14.89 -18.22
N ILE A 79 -0.93 -14.85 -16.89
CA ILE A 79 0.15 -14.24 -16.11
C ILE A 79 1.03 -15.39 -15.59
N PRO A 80 2.29 -15.53 -16.02
CA PRO A 80 3.09 -16.73 -15.77
C PRO A 80 3.22 -17.12 -14.29
N LEU A 81 3.51 -16.14 -13.42
CA LEU A 81 3.72 -16.36 -12.00
C LEU A 81 2.39 -16.57 -11.26
N LEU A 82 1.40 -15.72 -11.49
CA LEU A 82 0.11 -15.78 -10.81
C LEU A 82 -0.77 -16.94 -11.28
N GLY A 83 -0.69 -17.31 -12.56
CA GLY A 83 -1.43 -18.41 -13.19
C GLY A 83 -0.84 -19.80 -12.92
N SER A 84 0.31 -19.89 -12.27
CA SER A 84 0.92 -21.16 -11.93
C SER A 84 0.07 -21.95 -10.94
N LYS A 85 -0.15 -23.23 -11.23
CA LYS A 85 -0.79 -24.17 -10.29
C LYS A 85 0.13 -24.57 -9.13
N LYS A 86 1.43 -24.25 -9.23
CA LYS A 86 2.41 -24.53 -8.18
C LYS A 86 2.41 -23.38 -7.17
N THR A 87 2.47 -23.72 -5.89
CA THR A 87 2.47 -22.73 -4.79
C THR A 87 3.67 -21.77 -4.89
N LEU A 88 4.87 -22.28 -5.20
CA LEU A 88 6.09 -21.49 -5.16
C LEU A 88 6.10 -20.33 -6.19
N PRO A 89 5.82 -20.54 -7.49
CA PRO A 89 5.72 -19.43 -8.45
C PRO A 89 4.57 -18.46 -8.12
N HIS A 90 3.46 -18.98 -7.57
CA HIS A 90 2.33 -18.16 -7.17
C HIS A 90 2.70 -17.17 -6.04
N VAL A 91 3.39 -17.67 -5.01
CA VAL A 91 3.96 -16.85 -3.94
C VAL A 91 5.00 -15.86 -4.49
N GLY A 92 5.86 -16.30 -5.42
CA GLY A 92 6.81 -15.41 -6.11
C GLY A 92 6.12 -14.24 -6.82
N GLY A 93 4.99 -14.49 -7.50
CA GLY A 93 4.19 -13.44 -8.13
C GLY A 93 3.68 -12.40 -7.12
N TRP A 94 3.20 -12.84 -5.97
CA TRP A 94 2.78 -11.95 -4.88
C TRP A 94 3.92 -11.13 -4.29
N ILE A 95 5.08 -11.74 -4.10
CA ILE A 95 6.29 -11.03 -3.65
C ILE A 95 6.63 -9.88 -4.61
N VAL A 96 6.57 -10.12 -5.93
CA VAL A 96 6.80 -9.08 -6.93
C VAL A 96 5.77 -7.96 -6.82
N ILE A 97 4.48 -8.28 -6.65
CA ILE A 97 3.44 -7.26 -6.46
C ILE A 97 3.71 -6.40 -5.22
N VAL A 98 4.07 -7.01 -4.09
CA VAL A 98 4.36 -6.28 -2.85
C VAL A 98 5.58 -5.38 -3.00
N ILE A 99 6.65 -5.86 -3.65
CA ILE A 99 7.84 -5.06 -3.93
C ILE A 99 7.48 -3.87 -4.83
N VAL A 100 6.78 -4.10 -5.94
CA VAL A 100 6.37 -3.04 -6.87
C VAL A 100 5.45 -2.02 -6.18
N ALA A 101 4.49 -2.48 -5.38
CA ALA A 101 3.62 -1.61 -4.60
C ALA A 101 4.41 -0.75 -3.61
N SER A 102 5.39 -1.34 -2.92
CA SER A 102 6.25 -0.62 -1.99
C SER A 102 7.10 0.42 -2.71
N LEU A 103 7.72 0.08 -3.84
CA LEU A 103 8.52 1.01 -4.63
C LEU A 103 7.69 2.18 -5.17
N LEU A 104 6.50 1.90 -5.70
CA LEU A 104 5.59 2.93 -6.21
C LEU A 104 4.99 3.80 -5.10
N MET A 105 4.83 3.26 -3.90
CA MET A 105 4.48 4.03 -2.72
C MET A 105 5.58 5.06 -2.39
N TYR A 106 6.87 4.73 -2.53
CA TYR A 106 7.97 5.67 -2.27
C TYR A 106 8.17 6.70 -3.38
N ALA A 107 7.73 6.43 -4.62
CA ALA A 107 7.97 7.31 -5.75
C ALA A 107 7.48 8.77 -5.53
N PRO A 108 6.25 9.05 -5.04
CA PRO A 108 5.82 10.42 -4.74
C PRO A 108 6.66 11.10 -3.65
N MET A 109 7.18 10.34 -2.67
CA MET A 109 8.01 10.86 -1.59
C MET A 109 9.38 11.38 -2.06
N HIS A 110 9.84 11.01 -3.26
CA HIS A 110 11.04 11.63 -3.84
C HIS A 110 10.85 13.13 -4.11
N PHE A 111 9.63 13.55 -4.41
CA PHE A 111 9.26 14.93 -4.69
C PHE A 111 8.86 15.74 -3.45
N ALA A 112 8.85 15.10 -2.27
CA ALA A 112 8.60 15.79 -1.01
C ALA A 112 9.65 16.87 -0.72
N SER A 113 9.24 17.90 0.00
CA SER A 113 10.09 18.99 0.45
C SER A 113 11.20 18.50 1.40
N ASP A 114 12.32 19.22 1.41
CA ASP A 114 13.44 18.89 2.31
C ASP A 114 13.06 19.07 3.79
N ASN A 115 12.18 20.02 4.09
CA ASN A 115 11.65 20.23 5.45
C ASN A 115 10.93 18.99 5.96
N TYR A 116 10.00 18.45 5.16
CA TYR A 116 9.30 17.22 5.51
C TYR A 116 10.24 16.02 5.61
N LYS A 117 11.15 15.84 4.64
CA LYS A 117 12.16 14.77 4.66
C LYS A 117 13.05 14.82 5.91
N ASN A 118 13.47 16.01 6.31
CA ASN A 118 14.32 16.19 7.49
C ASN A 118 13.53 15.94 8.79
N ALA A 119 12.28 16.39 8.86
CA ALA A 119 11.40 16.12 10.01
C ALA A 119 11.18 14.60 10.21
N ILE A 120 10.92 13.85 9.14
CA ILE A 120 10.80 12.37 9.21
C ILE A 120 12.11 11.74 9.69
N LYS A 121 13.26 12.18 9.17
CA LYS A 121 14.57 11.65 9.59
C LYS A 121 14.81 11.85 11.08
N GLN A 122 14.51 13.03 11.60
CA GLN A 122 14.63 13.34 13.04
C GLN A 122 13.67 12.47 13.86
N TYR A 123 12.41 12.38 13.44
CA TYR A 123 11.42 11.50 14.08
C TYR A 123 11.91 10.05 14.17
N ASN A 124 12.38 9.49 13.06
CA ASN A 124 12.87 8.11 13.02
C ASN A 124 14.10 7.90 13.92
N GLN A 125 14.99 8.89 14.02
CA GLN A 125 16.14 8.82 14.95
C GLN A 125 15.70 8.85 16.42
N GLU A 126 14.72 9.70 16.77
CA GLU A 126 14.15 9.76 18.11
C GLU A 126 13.50 8.42 18.48
N GLU A 127 12.69 7.84 17.59
CA GLU A 127 12.03 6.54 17.82
C GLU A 127 13.02 5.38 17.95
N LEU A 128 14.05 5.32 17.10
CA LEU A 128 15.12 4.32 17.21
C LEU A 128 15.89 4.45 18.53
N THR A 129 16.07 5.67 19.03
CA THR A 129 16.74 5.91 20.30
C THR A 129 15.88 5.47 21.48
N LYS A 130 14.56 5.71 21.43
CA LYS A 130 13.61 5.23 22.44
C LYS A 130 13.56 3.71 22.49
N ALA A 131 13.51 3.03 21.34
CA ALA A 131 13.45 1.57 21.27
C ALA A 131 14.71 0.86 21.81
N ARG A 132 15.81 1.58 21.99
CA ARG A 132 17.08 1.06 22.54
C ARG A 132 17.22 1.29 24.05
N LYS A 133 16.30 2.03 24.67
CA LYS A 133 16.24 2.26 26.12
C LYS A 133 15.27 1.29 26.77
#